data_AF-A0A2H6AWY9-F1
#
_entry.id   AF-A0A2H6AWY9-F1
#
_cell.length_a   1.000
_cell.length_b   1.000
_cell.length_c   1.000
_cell.angle_alpha   90.00
_cell.angle_beta   90.00
_cell.angle_gamma   90.00
#
_symmetry.space_group_name_H-M   'P 1'
#
loop_
_entity.id
_entity.type
_entity.pdbx_description
1 polymer ?
#
loop_
_entity_poly.entity_id
_entity_poly.type
_entity_poly.pdbx_seq_one_letter_code
_entity_poly.pdbx_strand_id
1 'polypeptide(L)'
;MRGEDALAFFYAIAPIVYRDSIDFTKAWFQSRWNRGGGADYINCPLDREQYEAFVRALLEAEKTEFREWEKDTPYFEGCLPIEVMAERGIDTLRFGPMKPVGLVDPRTGKQPYAVVQLRQDNRLGTLYNMVGFQTKLKYGEQLRVFRTIPGLENARFARLGGLHRNTFVNGPKVLERDLRMENRPNVRLAGQITGVEGYVESAAVGLLAGLFAAAEVRGIPLPPPPRETAHGALLAHVTGDAFAETFQPMNVNFGLFPPPPAGTRKDARKRVLAERALDALERWRAEVAKRLLPVPA
;
A
#
# COMPACT_ATOMS: atom_id res chain seq x y z
N MET A 1 20.93 23.56 4.28
CA MET A 1 19.57 23.69 4.86
C MET A 1 19.03 22.29 5.03
N ARG A 2 18.60 21.94 6.25
CA ARG A 2 18.28 20.56 6.63
C ARG A 2 16.85 20.24 6.17
N GLY A 3 16.62 19.04 5.65
CA GLY A 3 15.27 18.54 5.33
C GLY A 3 14.43 18.22 6.59
N GLU A 4 14.48 19.10 7.60
CA GLU A 4 13.90 18.91 8.94
C GLU A 4 12.36 18.86 8.93
N ASP A 5 11.70 19.44 7.92
CA ASP A 5 10.24 19.57 7.91
C ASP A 5 9.50 18.37 7.28
N ALA A 6 10.20 17.43 6.64
CA ALA A 6 9.60 16.31 5.91
C ALA A 6 10.15 14.96 6.37
N LEU A 7 9.92 14.64 7.66
CA LEU A 7 10.46 13.45 8.32
C LEU A 7 9.43 12.39 8.70
N ALA A 8 8.15 12.57 8.37
CA ALA A 8 7.13 11.59 8.74
C ALA A 8 5.91 11.57 7.83
N PHE A 9 5.29 10.40 7.72
CA PHE A 9 3.94 10.20 7.21
C PHE A 9 3.20 9.19 8.10
N PHE A 10 1.88 9.12 7.98
CA PHE A 10 1.08 8.13 8.70
C PHE A 10 0.58 7.01 7.78
N TYR A 11 0.75 5.77 8.24
CA TYR A 11 0.06 4.59 7.72
C TYR A 11 -1.04 4.18 8.69
N ALA A 12 -2.25 3.92 8.22
CA ALA A 12 -3.33 3.41 9.06
C ALA A 12 -3.36 1.88 9.02
N ILE A 13 -3.60 1.22 10.14
CA ILE A 13 -3.67 -0.24 10.26
C ILE A 13 -5.14 -0.64 10.40
N ALA A 14 -5.55 -1.71 9.71
CA ALA A 14 -6.91 -2.25 9.83
C ALA A 14 -7.04 -3.25 11.01
N PRO A 15 -8.24 -3.34 11.62
CA PRO A 15 -8.53 -4.32 12.65
C PRO A 15 -8.41 -5.78 12.17
N ILE A 16 -8.20 -6.68 13.13
CA ILE A 16 -8.19 -8.14 12.95
C ILE A 16 -9.24 -8.76 13.86
N VAL A 17 -10.09 -9.60 13.29
CA VAL A 17 -11.22 -10.27 13.95
C VAL A 17 -10.92 -11.75 14.14
N TYR A 18 -11.34 -12.32 15.27
CA TYR A 18 -11.32 -13.76 15.48
C TYR A 18 -12.42 -14.45 14.67
N ARG A 19 -12.07 -15.48 13.91
CA ARG A 19 -13.01 -16.21 13.04
C ARG A 19 -14.22 -16.76 13.78
N ASP A 20 -14.00 -17.30 14.98
CA ASP A 20 -15.04 -17.94 15.79
C ASP A 20 -16.08 -16.96 16.37
N SER A 21 -15.83 -15.66 16.21
CA SER A 21 -16.77 -14.59 16.58
C SER A 21 -17.57 -14.03 15.40
N ILE A 22 -17.37 -14.57 14.19
CA ILE A 22 -18.08 -14.19 12.97
C ILE A 22 -19.35 -15.04 12.84
N ASP A 23 -20.49 -14.38 12.63
CA ASP A 23 -21.78 -15.03 12.36
C ASP A 23 -21.88 -15.41 10.87
N PHE A 24 -21.57 -16.68 10.58
CA PHE A 24 -21.65 -17.28 9.24
C PHE A 24 -23.08 -17.55 8.76
N THR A 25 -24.12 -17.28 9.57
CA THR A 25 -25.48 -17.23 9.04
C THR A 25 -25.69 -15.99 8.16
N LYS A 26 -24.85 -14.97 8.32
CA LYS A 26 -24.87 -13.72 7.55
C LYS A 26 -23.66 -13.56 6.63
N ALA A 27 -22.50 -14.07 7.03
CA ALA A 27 -21.27 -13.98 6.24
C ALA A 27 -21.00 -15.25 5.41
N TRP A 28 -20.27 -15.13 4.29
CA TRP A 28 -19.90 -16.29 3.46
C TRP A 28 -18.51 -16.19 2.86
N PHE A 29 -17.91 -17.34 2.54
CA PHE A 29 -16.64 -17.39 1.82
C PHE A 29 -16.85 -17.19 0.32
N GLN A 30 -16.17 -16.20 -0.26
CA GLN A 30 -16.12 -15.99 -1.70
C GLN A 30 -14.97 -15.10 -2.13
N SER A 31 -14.21 -15.53 -3.15
CA SER A 31 -13.33 -14.64 -3.92
C SER A 31 -14.11 -13.98 -5.06
N ARG A 32 -13.79 -12.73 -5.41
CA ARG A 32 -14.46 -12.03 -6.52
C ARG A 32 -14.36 -12.84 -7.81
N TRP A 33 -15.48 -12.99 -8.51
CA TRP A 33 -15.61 -13.80 -9.73
C TRP A 33 -15.22 -15.27 -9.54
N ASN A 34 -15.23 -15.77 -8.30
CA ASN A 34 -14.79 -17.12 -7.92
C ASN A 34 -13.36 -17.46 -8.38
N ARG A 35 -12.48 -16.47 -8.50
CA ARG A 35 -11.07 -16.70 -8.84
C ARG A 35 -10.33 -17.44 -7.73
N GLY A 36 -9.30 -18.21 -8.09
CA GLY A 36 -8.34 -18.78 -7.14
C GLY A 36 -8.90 -19.91 -6.25
N GLY A 37 -9.94 -20.62 -6.69
CA GLY A 37 -10.61 -21.63 -5.85
C GLY A 37 -11.78 -21.06 -5.04
N GLY A 38 -11.98 -19.74 -5.07
CA GLY A 38 -13.26 -19.12 -4.75
C GLY A 38 -13.55 -18.88 -3.27
N ALA A 39 -12.59 -19.04 -2.34
CA ALA A 39 -12.87 -18.96 -0.89
C ALA A 39 -11.82 -18.18 -0.07
N ASP A 40 -11.09 -17.24 -0.67
CA ASP A 40 -9.98 -16.53 0.01
C ASP A 40 -10.44 -15.45 1.01
N TYR A 41 -11.71 -15.05 0.91
CA TYR A 41 -12.28 -13.96 1.70
C TYR A 41 -13.60 -14.37 2.34
N ILE A 42 -13.82 -13.94 3.58
CA ILE A 42 -15.16 -13.89 4.19
C ILE A 42 -15.81 -12.57 3.79
N ASN A 43 -17.06 -12.61 3.38
CA ASN A 43 -17.82 -11.46 2.91
C ASN A 43 -18.99 -11.20 3.85
N CYS A 44 -19.04 -10.01 4.42
CA CYS A 44 -20.12 -9.53 5.29
C CYS A 44 -20.93 -8.51 4.48
N PRO A 45 -22.16 -8.82 4.04
CA PRO A 45 -22.91 -7.94 3.17
C PRO A 45 -23.62 -6.85 3.96
N LEU A 46 -23.83 -5.71 3.31
CA LEU A 46 -24.73 -4.68 3.78
C LEU A 46 -25.77 -4.42 2.69
N ASP A 47 -27.02 -4.25 3.10
CA ASP A 47 -28.01 -3.57 2.28
C ASP A 47 -27.77 -2.05 2.28
N ARG A 48 -28.65 -1.32 1.60
CA ARG A 48 -28.50 0.13 1.46
C ARG A 48 -28.65 0.87 2.79
N GLU A 49 -29.64 0.50 3.58
CA GLU A 49 -29.94 1.18 4.85
C GLU A 49 -28.82 0.93 5.87
N GLN A 50 -28.37 -0.33 5.97
CA GLN A 50 -27.23 -0.72 6.80
C GLN A 50 -25.96 0.02 6.39
N TYR A 51 -25.69 0.15 5.08
CA TYR A 51 -24.53 0.88 4.58
C TYR A 51 -24.61 2.37 4.92
N GLU A 52 -25.74 3.02 4.65
CA GLU A 52 -25.92 4.45 4.93
C GLU A 52 -25.81 4.73 6.43
N ALA A 53 -26.34 3.85 7.29
CA ALA A 53 -26.18 3.90 8.74
C ALA A 53 -24.73 3.69 9.17
N PHE A 54 -24.02 2.73 8.57
CA PHE A 54 -22.60 2.48 8.84
C PHE A 54 -21.73 3.70 8.48
N VAL A 55 -21.94 4.31 7.31
CA VAL A 55 -21.22 5.52 6.89
C VAL A 55 -21.50 6.67 7.84
N ARG A 56 -22.76 6.86 8.25
CA ARG A 56 -23.11 7.88 9.25
C ARG A 56 -22.40 7.65 10.58
N ALA A 57 -22.43 6.41 11.08
CA ALA A 57 -21.76 6.05 12.32
C ALA A 57 -20.24 6.26 12.26
N LEU A 58 -19.60 6.03 11.11
CA LEU A 58 -18.18 6.33 10.87
C LEU A 58 -17.88 7.84 10.93
N LEU A 59 -18.73 8.67 10.33
CA LEU A 59 -18.54 10.12 10.28
C LEU A 59 -18.75 10.78 11.64
N GLU A 60 -19.69 10.26 12.43
CA GLU A 60 -20.01 10.72 13.79
C GLU A 60 -19.02 10.19 14.85
N ALA A 61 -18.25 9.15 14.53
CA ALA A 61 -17.39 8.50 15.49
C ALA A 61 -16.20 9.37 15.94
N GLU A 62 -15.89 9.27 17.23
CA GLU A 62 -14.73 9.95 17.80
C GLU A 62 -13.41 9.40 17.24
N LYS A 63 -12.57 10.32 16.75
CA LYS A 63 -11.25 10.03 16.19
C LYS A 63 -10.19 10.23 17.26
N THR A 64 -9.10 9.49 17.16
CA THR A 64 -7.91 9.77 17.97
C THR A 64 -7.37 11.14 17.56
N GLU A 65 -7.14 12.02 18.54
CA GLU A 65 -6.54 13.32 18.29
C GLU A 65 -5.04 13.16 18.03
N PHE A 66 -4.56 13.87 17.02
CA PHE A 66 -3.15 14.07 16.79
C PHE A 66 -2.54 14.92 17.90
N ARG A 67 -1.32 14.59 18.33
CA ARG A 67 -0.51 15.57 19.08
C ARG A 67 -0.32 16.80 18.19
N GLU A 68 -0.12 17.99 18.77
CA GLU A 68 -0.06 19.24 17.99
C GLU A 68 0.95 19.20 16.83
N TRP A 69 2.06 18.49 17.00
CA TRP A 69 3.10 18.30 15.97
C TRP A 69 2.75 17.26 14.88
N GLU A 70 1.64 16.54 15.00
CA GLU A 70 1.17 15.53 14.05
C GLU A 70 0.06 16.08 13.12
N LYS A 71 -0.53 17.23 13.45
CA LYS A 71 -1.73 17.78 12.78
C LYS A 71 -1.49 18.10 11.29
N ASP A 72 -0.28 18.51 10.93
CA ASP A 72 0.08 18.89 9.56
C ASP A 72 0.75 17.75 8.76
N THR A 73 0.84 16.54 9.34
CA THR A 73 1.45 15.41 8.64
C THR A 73 0.48 14.83 7.61
N PRO A 74 0.86 14.76 6.32
CA PRO A 74 0.00 14.19 5.30
C PRO A 74 -0.23 12.69 5.51
N TYR A 75 -1.42 12.22 5.14
CA TYR A 75 -1.69 10.78 5.04
C TYR A 75 -1.12 10.23 3.74
N PHE A 76 -0.69 8.96 3.77
CA PHE A 76 -0.44 8.24 2.54
C PHE A 76 -1.76 7.96 1.82
N GLU A 77 -1.95 8.51 0.61
CA GLU A 77 -3.19 8.36 -0.18
C GLU A 77 -3.54 6.89 -0.48
N GLY A 78 -2.56 5.98 -0.53
CA GLY A 78 -2.81 4.55 -0.70
C GLY A 78 -3.32 3.82 0.56
N CYS A 79 -3.30 4.48 1.72
CA CYS A 79 -3.68 3.93 3.02
C CYS A 79 -4.48 4.93 3.87
N LEU A 80 -5.47 5.57 3.27
CA LEU A 80 -6.34 6.52 3.97
C LEU A 80 -7.21 5.81 5.03
N PRO A 81 -7.42 6.42 6.20
CA PRO A 81 -8.42 5.95 7.15
C PRO A 81 -9.82 5.89 6.53
N ILE A 82 -10.60 4.86 6.85
CA ILE A 82 -11.93 4.60 6.27
C ILE A 82 -12.91 5.76 6.54
N GLU A 83 -12.80 6.39 7.69
CA GLU A 83 -13.58 7.58 8.05
C GLU A 83 -13.21 8.81 7.20
N VAL A 84 -11.94 8.96 6.80
CA VAL A 84 -11.50 10.04 5.89
C VAL A 84 -11.98 9.76 4.47
N MET A 85 -12.01 8.49 4.06
CA MET A 85 -12.62 8.10 2.79
C MET A 85 -14.14 8.39 2.79
N ALA A 86 -14.83 8.12 3.90
CA ALA A 86 -16.26 8.39 4.04
C ALA A 86 -16.61 9.88 3.91
N GLU A 87 -15.74 10.79 4.39
CA GLU A 87 -15.90 12.24 4.27
C GLU A 87 -15.94 12.71 2.80
N ARG A 88 -15.30 11.96 1.88
CA ARG A 88 -15.26 12.28 0.44
C ARG A 88 -16.60 12.01 -0.27
N GLY A 89 -17.58 11.40 0.41
CA GLY A 89 -18.94 11.23 -0.08
C GLY A 89 -19.52 9.86 0.27
N ILE A 90 -20.86 9.79 0.32
CA ILE A 90 -21.62 8.61 0.74
C ILE A 90 -21.26 7.35 -0.05
N ASP A 91 -20.93 7.49 -1.35
CA ASP A 91 -20.64 6.36 -2.23
C ASP A 91 -19.16 5.97 -2.28
N THR A 92 -18.28 6.71 -1.60
CA THR A 92 -16.82 6.50 -1.69
C THR A 92 -16.43 5.09 -1.27
N LEU A 93 -16.99 4.60 -0.16
CA LEU A 93 -16.64 3.28 0.35
C LEU A 93 -17.16 2.16 -0.56
N ARG A 94 -18.40 2.22 -1.06
CA ARG A 94 -18.96 1.20 -1.96
C ARG A 94 -18.34 1.18 -3.36
N PHE A 95 -17.58 2.20 -3.74
CA PHE A 95 -16.74 2.16 -4.95
C PHE A 95 -15.26 1.82 -4.65
N GLY A 96 -14.84 1.93 -3.39
CA GLY A 96 -13.52 1.55 -2.89
C GLY A 96 -13.54 0.25 -2.08
N PRO A 97 -13.21 0.29 -0.77
CA PRO A 97 -12.97 -0.90 0.05
C PRO A 97 -14.22 -1.77 0.25
N MET A 98 -15.43 -1.19 0.15
CA MET A 98 -16.68 -1.90 0.35
C MET A 98 -17.39 -2.31 -0.96
N LYS A 99 -16.67 -2.30 -2.07
CA LYS A 99 -17.24 -2.59 -3.40
C LYS A 99 -17.78 -4.01 -3.49
N PRO A 100 -19.03 -4.26 -3.93
CA PRO A 100 -19.59 -5.61 -3.98
C PRO A 100 -19.30 -6.37 -5.30
N VAL A 101 -18.65 -5.74 -6.28
CA VAL A 101 -18.50 -6.27 -7.65
C VAL A 101 -17.87 -7.66 -7.70
N GLY A 102 -18.54 -8.57 -8.41
CA GLY A 102 -18.08 -9.95 -8.62
C GLY A 102 -18.40 -10.88 -7.45
N LEU A 103 -19.29 -10.46 -6.53
CA LEU A 103 -19.75 -11.26 -5.41
C LEU A 103 -21.25 -11.48 -5.52
N VAL A 104 -21.72 -12.66 -5.10
CA VAL A 104 -23.13 -13.03 -5.08
C VAL A 104 -23.43 -13.60 -3.72
N ASP A 105 -24.34 -12.95 -2.99
CA ASP A 105 -24.78 -13.43 -1.70
C ASP A 105 -25.60 -14.72 -1.90
N PRO A 106 -25.15 -15.88 -1.38
CA PRO A 106 -25.81 -17.16 -1.62
C PRO A 106 -27.22 -17.23 -1.00
N ARG A 107 -27.52 -16.38 -0.02
CA ARG A 107 -28.85 -16.35 0.62
C ARG A 107 -29.89 -15.63 -0.23
N THR A 108 -29.46 -14.65 -1.03
CA THR A 108 -30.38 -13.82 -1.83
C THR A 108 -30.25 -14.08 -3.34
N GLY A 109 -29.18 -14.75 -3.77
CA GLY A 109 -28.84 -14.94 -5.18
C GLY A 109 -28.45 -13.64 -5.90
N LYS A 110 -28.21 -12.55 -5.16
CA LYS A 110 -27.98 -11.20 -5.71
C LYS A 110 -26.66 -10.63 -5.22
N GLN A 111 -26.14 -9.67 -5.98
CA GLN A 111 -25.02 -8.86 -5.51
C GLN A 111 -25.52 -7.92 -4.39
N PRO A 112 -24.83 -7.85 -3.23
CA PRO A 112 -25.23 -6.94 -2.15
C PRO A 112 -24.98 -5.47 -2.53
N TYR A 113 -25.54 -4.54 -1.76
CA TYR A 113 -25.33 -3.11 -1.97
C TYR A 113 -23.88 -2.69 -1.67
N ALA A 114 -23.33 -3.20 -0.56
CA ALA A 114 -21.94 -3.08 -0.17
C ALA A 114 -21.47 -4.37 0.54
N VAL A 115 -20.16 -4.52 0.71
CA VAL A 115 -19.58 -5.69 1.39
C VAL A 115 -18.36 -5.30 2.21
N VAL A 116 -18.16 -5.93 3.36
CA VAL A 116 -16.87 -5.92 4.06
C VAL A 116 -16.19 -7.25 3.81
N GLN A 117 -14.99 -7.21 3.22
CA GLN A 117 -14.19 -8.41 2.99
C GLN A 117 -13.21 -8.61 4.14
N LEU A 118 -13.11 -9.83 4.64
CA LEU A 118 -12.14 -10.23 5.64
C LEU A 118 -11.17 -11.24 5.01
N ARG A 119 -9.87 -10.97 5.08
CA ARG A 119 -8.83 -11.85 4.53
C ARG A 119 -8.18 -12.64 5.66
N GLN A 120 -7.93 -13.93 5.43
CA GLN A 120 -7.17 -14.75 6.38
C GLN A 120 -5.80 -14.11 6.67
N ASP A 121 -5.52 -13.89 7.94
CA ASP A 121 -4.31 -13.19 8.41
C ASP A 121 -3.24 -14.17 8.89
N ASN A 122 -3.65 -15.34 9.41
CA ASN A 122 -2.73 -16.38 9.89
C ASN A 122 -2.96 -17.73 9.22
N ARG A 123 -1.94 -18.59 9.18
CA ARG A 123 -2.02 -19.93 8.56
C ARG A 123 -3.08 -20.83 9.18
N LEU A 124 -3.36 -20.69 10.48
CA LEU A 124 -4.38 -21.47 11.18
C LEU A 124 -5.82 -21.09 10.78
N GLY A 125 -6.01 -19.94 10.11
CA GLY A 125 -7.35 -19.48 9.73
C GLY A 125 -8.22 -19.13 10.93
N THR A 126 -7.61 -18.64 12.01
CA THR A 126 -8.32 -18.18 13.22
C THR A 126 -8.42 -16.66 13.29
N LEU A 127 -7.60 -15.94 12.53
CA LEU A 127 -7.54 -14.48 12.49
C LEU A 127 -7.82 -13.97 11.08
N TYR A 128 -8.67 -12.95 10.98
CA TYR A 128 -9.06 -12.34 9.71
C TYR A 128 -8.92 -10.82 9.76
N ASN A 129 -8.16 -10.26 8.84
CA ASN A 129 -7.95 -8.84 8.66
C ASN A 129 -9.12 -8.19 7.91
N MET A 130 -9.61 -7.05 8.37
CA MET A 130 -10.64 -6.27 7.67
C MET A 130 -10.03 -5.50 6.50
N VAL A 131 -10.31 -5.93 5.27
CA VAL A 131 -9.65 -5.42 4.06
C VAL A 131 -10.09 -3.99 3.76
N GLY A 132 -9.15 -3.05 3.74
CA GLY A 132 -9.43 -1.63 3.43
C GLY A 132 -10.10 -0.85 4.57
N PHE A 133 -10.02 -1.37 5.80
CA PHE A 133 -10.61 -0.78 7.00
C PHE A 133 -9.54 -0.18 7.91
N GLN A 134 -8.51 0.40 7.32
CA GLN A 134 -7.52 1.16 8.07
C GLN A 134 -8.22 2.33 8.76
N THR A 135 -7.91 2.63 10.01
CA THR A 135 -8.70 3.61 10.79
C THR A 135 -7.89 4.30 11.88
N LYS A 136 -8.32 5.51 12.26
CA LYS A 136 -7.83 6.27 13.42
C LYS A 136 -8.92 6.49 14.48
N LEU A 137 -10.08 5.86 14.33
CA LEU A 137 -11.15 5.90 15.34
C LEU A 137 -10.62 5.44 16.69
N LYS A 138 -11.13 6.05 17.77
CA LYS A 138 -10.84 5.58 19.13
C LYS A 138 -11.29 4.13 19.27
N TYR A 139 -10.63 3.37 20.13
CA TYR A 139 -10.90 1.93 20.26
C TYR A 139 -12.35 1.59 20.62
N GLY A 140 -12.98 2.38 21.51
CA GLY A 140 -14.41 2.23 21.81
C GLY A 140 -15.30 2.41 20.60
N GLU A 141 -14.96 3.39 19.74
CA GLU A 141 -15.70 3.68 18.52
C GLU A 141 -15.49 2.63 17.44
N GLN A 142 -14.29 2.07 17.31
CA GLN A 142 -14.06 0.92 16.44
C GLN A 142 -14.96 -0.27 16.82
N LEU A 143 -15.06 -0.58 18.12
CA LEU A 143 -15.93 -1.65 18.59
C LEU A 143 -17.41 -1.32 18.31
N ARG A 144 -17.85 -0.09 18.59
CA ARG A 144 -19.23 0.36 18.37
C ARG A 144 -19.62 0.31 16.90
N VAL A 145 -18.78 0.88 16.02
CA VAL A 145 -19.07 1.03 14.59
C VAL A 145 -18.91 -0.29 13.85
N PHE A 146 -17.83 -1.05 14.06
CA PHE A 146 -17.60 -2.27 13.29
C PHE A 146 -18.54 -3.42 13.68
N ARG A 147 -19.13 -3.39 14.87
CA ARG A 147 -20.18 -4.33 15.27
C ARG A 147 -21.56 -4.03 14.67
N THR A 148 -21.73 -2.93 13.93
CA THR A 148 -22.97 -2.72 13.15
C THR A 148 -22.96 -3.48 11.82
N ILE A 149 -21.81 -4.02 11.41
CA ILE A 149 -21.66 -4.80 10.18
C ILE A 149 -22.34 -6.17 10.37
N PRO A 150 -23.25 -6.58 9.48
CA PRO A 150 -23.89 -7.89 9.56
C PRO A 150 -22.88 -9.04 9.52
N GLY A 151 -22.93 -9.93 10.51
CA GLY A 151 -21.95 -10.99 10.69
C GLY A 151 -20.87 -10.67 11.74
N LEU A 152 -20.73 -9.41 12.15
CA LEU A 152 -19.72 -8.93 13.09
C LEU A 152 -20.31 -8.37 14.39
N GLU A 153 -21.59 -8.58 14.66
CA GLU A 153 -22.29 -8.01 15.82
C GLU A 153 -21.63 -8.42 17.15
N ASN A 154 -21.15 -9.66 17.21
CA ASN A 154 -20.44 -10.23 18.35
C ASN A 154 -18.93 -10.35 18.12
N ALA A 155 -18.39 -9.65 17.11
CA ALA A 155 -16.99 -9.77 16.74
C ALA A 155 -16.07 -9.46 17.93
N ARG A 156 -15.09 -10.33 18.13
CA ARG A 156 -13.95 -10.12 19.01
C ARG A 156 -12.74 -9.73 18.16
N PHE A 157 -12.09 -8.65 18.55
CA PHE A 157 -10.95 -8.12 17.83
C PHE A 157 -9.66 -8.60 18.50
N ALA A 158 -8.82 -9.31 17.75
CA ALA A 158 -7.47 -9.67 18.18
C ALA A 158 -6.54 -8.44 18.18
N ARG A 159 -6.81 -7.50 17.27
CA ARG A 159 -6.12 -6.22 17.16
C ARG A 159 -7.08 -5.17 16.61
N LEU A 160 -7.07 -3.99 17.20
CA LEU A 160 -7.78 -2.82 16.68
C LEU A 160 -6.90 -2.04 15.71
N GLY A 161 -7.53 -1.25 14.83
CA GLY A 161 -6.82 -0.37 13.91
C GLY A 161 -6.16 0.80 14.63
N GLY A 162 -5.27 1.50 13.94
CA GLY A 162 -4.60 2.67 14.49
C GLY A 162 -3.65 3.31 13.48
N LEU A 163 -3.08 4.46 13.83
CA LEU A 163 -2.08 5.14 13.02
C LEU A 163 -0.67 4.73 13.45
N HIS A 164 0.15 4.38 12.48
CA HIS A 164 1.57 4.18 12.64
C HIS A 164 2.31 5.33 11.97
N ARG A 165 3.10 6.06 12.76
CA ARG A 165 3.98 7.10 12.24
C ARG A 165 5.21 6.44 11.65
N ASN A 166 5.42 6.64 10.36
CA ASN A 166 6.58 6.18 9.63
C ASN A 166 7.51 7.34 9.34
N THR A 167 8.79 7.15 9.62
CA THR A 167 9.83 8.12 9.29
C THR A 167 10.38 7.85 7.90
N PHE A 168 10.56 8.91 7.13
CA PHE A 168 11.27 8.90 5.86
C PHE A 168 12.08 10.19 5.73
N VAL A 169 13.07 10.20 4.85
CA VAL A 169 13.79 11.42 4.50
C VAL A 169 13.23 12.00 3.21
N ASN A 170 13.35 13.32 3.04
CA ASN A 170 13.13 13.94 1.73
C ASN A 170 14.26 13.55 0.77
N GLY A 171 14.14 12.36 0.19
CA GLY A 171 15.16 11.73 -0.64
C GLY A 171 15.66 12.63 -1.77
N PRO A 172 14.79 13.29 -2.55
CA PRO A 172 15.21 14.26 -3.58
C PRO A 172 16.10 15.41 -3.10
N LYS A 173 16.06 15.76 -1.80
CA LYS A 173 16.91 16.80 -1.20
C LYS A 173 18.19 16.27 -0.55
N VAL A 174 18.22 15.00 -0.15
CA VAL A 174 19.29 14.50 0.74
C VAL A 174 20.03 13.28 0.21
N LEU A 175 19.51 12.63 -0.83
CA LEU A 175 20.08 11.43 -1.43
C LEU A 175 20.67 11.74 -2.80
N GLU A 176 21.87 11.22 -3.03
CA GLU A 176 22.45 11.12 -4.36
C GLU A 176 21.78 10.00 -5.17
N ARG A 177 22.07 9.95 -6.47
CA ARG A 177 21.48 8.97 -7.41
C ARG A 177 21.83 7.51 -7.11
N ASP A 178 22.82 7.27 -6.27
CA ASP A 178 23.23 5.95 -5.78
C ASP A 178 22.82 5.68 -4.32
N LEU A 179 21.87 6.46 -3.80
CA LEU A 179 21.28 6.39 -2.45
C LEU A 179 22.21 6.80 -1.30
N ARG A 180 23.36 7.42 -1.60
CA ARG A 180 24.20 8.03 -0.56
C ARG A 180 23.57 9.28 -0.01
N MET A 181 23.85 9.59 1.25
CA MET A 181 23.55 10.90 1.79
C MET A 181 24.56 11.93 1.27
N GLU A 182 24.09 13.03 0.67
CA GLU A 182 24.94 14.10 0.10
C GLU A 182 26.00 14.60 1.10
N ASN A 183 25.63 14.74 2.38
CA ASN A 183 26.53 15.23 3.43
C ASN A 183 27.24 14.13 4.24
N ARG A 184 26.99 12.85 3.92
CA ARG A 184 27.62 11.69 4.57
C ARG A 184 27.88 10.60 3.53
N PRO A 185 28.93 10.76 2.70
CA PRO A 185 29.20 9.86 1.58
C PRO A 185 29.35 8.39 2.02
N ASN A 186 29.79 8.10 3.23
CA ASN A 186 29.91 6.74 3.75
C ASN A 186 28.58 6.10 4.22
N VAL A 187 27.44 6.80 4.09
CA VAL A 187 26.11 6.33 4.52
C VAL A 187 25.18 6.25 3.31
N ARG A 188 24.56 5.08 3.11
CA ARG A 188 23.45 4.88 2.18
C ARG A 188 22.17 4.56 2.93
N LEU A 189 21.04 5.05 2.42
CA LEU A 189 19.72 4.72 2.95
C LEU A 189 19.00 3.74 2.02
N ALA A 190 18.22 2.84 2.59
CA ALA A 190 17.42 1.88 1.83
C ALA A 190 16.15 1.47 2.56
N GLY A 191 15.15 1.01 1.80
CA GLY A 191 13.85 0.66 2.34
C GLY A 191 12.97 1.89 2.57
N GLN A 192 11.92 1.74 3.37
CA GLN A 192 10.91 2.79 3.63
C GLN A 192 11.50 4.16 3.96
N ILE A 193 12.63 4.22 4.68
CA ILE A 193 13.25 5.48 5.07
C ILE A 193 13.62 6.36 3.86
N THR A 194 13.79 5.81 2.66
CA THR A 194 14.07 6.58 1.43
C THR A 194 12.82 7.20 0.81
N GLY A 195 11.62 6.90 1.30
CA GLY A 195 10.36 7.32 0.68
C GLY A 195 9.83 6.34 -0.37
N VAL A 196 10.15 5.05 -0.25
CA VAL A 196 9.36 4.00 -0.91
C VAL A 196 8.35 3.40 0.06
N GLU A 197 7.25 2.86 -0.46
CA GLU A 197 6.25 2.16 0.35
C GLU A 197 5.96 0.77 -0.20
N GLY A 198 5.96 -0.22 0.69
CA GLY A 198 5.73 -1.63 0.36
C GLY A 198 6.99 -2.49 0.55
N TYR A 199 6.76 -3.78 0.82
CA TYR A 199 7.85 -4.73 1.08
C TYR A 199 8.71 -4.96 -0.16
N VAL A 200 8.08 -5.03 -1.34
CA VAL A 200 8.77 -5.30 -2.61
C VAL A 200 9.62 -4.10 -3.00
N GLU A 201 9.09 -2.89 -2.85
CA GLU A 201 9.79 -1.64 -3.11
C GLU A 201 10.95 -1.44 -2.14
N SER A 202 10.73 -1.75 -0.86
CA SER A 202 11.79 -1.68 0.15
C SER A 202 12.93 -2.66 -0.14
N ALA A 203 12.59 -3.89 -0.52
CA ALA A 203 13.57 -4.90 -0.93
C ALA A 203 14.31 -4.49 -2.21
N ALA A 204 13.62 -3.90 -3.19
CA ALA A 204 14.22 -3.42 -4.43
C ALA A 204 15.24 -2.29 -4.17
N VAL A 205 14.90 -1.31 -3.33
CA VAL A 205 15.84 -0.25 -2.94
C VAL A 205 17.00 -0.80 -2.10
N GLY A 206 16.73 -1.76 -1.21
CA GLY A 206 17.77 -2.49 -0.47
C GLY A 206 18.77 -3.20 -1.38
N LEU A 207 18.27 -3.89 -2.41
CA LEU A 207 19.11 -4.53 -3.43
C LEU A 207 19.98 -3.49 -4.15
N LEU A 208 19.41 -2.37 -4.60
CA LEU A 208 20.16 -1.31 -5.28
C LEU A 208 21.25 -0.71 -4.39
N ALA A 209 20.92 -0.38 -3.14
CA ALA A 209 21.89 0.15 -2.18
C ALA A 209 23.06 -0.82 -1.95
N GLY A 210 22.76 -2.12 -1.85
CA GLY A 210 23.78 -3.18 -1.73
C GLY A 210 24.66 -3.29 -2.98
N LEU A 211 24.06 -3.24 -4.18
CA LEU A 211 24.79 -3.27 -5.44
C LEU A 211 25.73 -2.06 -5.59
N PHE A 212 25.25 -0.85 -5.28
CA PHE A 212 26.07 0.37 -5.33
C PHE A 212 27.20 0.35 -4.29
N ALA A 213 26.93 -0.10 -3.07
CA ALA A 213 27.96 -0.25 -2.04
C ALA A 213 29.04 -1.27 -2.44
N ALA A 214 28.64 -2.43 -2.99
CA ALA A 214 29.58 -3.45 -3.46
C ALA A 214 30.44 -2.95 -4.63
N ALA A 215 29.83 -2.18 -5.54
CA ALA A 215 30.50 -1.55 -6.66
C ALA A 215 31.56 -0.52 -6.20
N GLU A 216 31.19 0.35 -5.25
CA GLU A 216 32.10 1.34 -4.65
C GLU A 216 33.31 0.69 -3.97
N VAL A 217 33.09 -0.32 -3.12
CA VAL A 217 34.18 -1.03 -2.41
C VAL A 217 35.17 -1.68 -3.38
N ARG A 218 34.70 -2.10 -4.56
CA ARG A 218 35.54 -2.72 -5.59
C ARG A 218 36.14 -1.72 -6.58
N GLY A 219 35.79 -0.44 -6.50
CA GLY A 219 36.19 0.57 -7.48
C GLY A 219 35.61 0.32 -8.88
N ILE A 220 34.48 -0.40 -8.99
CA ILE A 220 33.85 -0.75 -10.26
C ILE A 220 32.63 0.15 -10.44
N PRO A 221 32.58 1.03 -11.46
CA PRO A 221 31.39 1.84 -11.69
C PRO A 221 30.21 0.94 -12.11
N LEU A 222 29.04 1.10 -11.48
CA LEU A 222 27.82 0.40 -11.84
C LEU A 222 26.82 1.37 -12.47
N PRO A 223 26.27 1.08 -13.66
CA PRO A 223 25.21 1.92 -14.20
C PRO A 223 23.93 1.77 -13.35
N PRO A 224 23.16 2.85 -13.12
CA PRO A 224 21.87 2.74 -12.46
C PRO A 224 20.90 1.90 -13.31
N PRO A 225 19.87 1.29 -12.69
CA PRO A 225 18.82 0.62 -13.43
C PRO A 225 18.11 1.59 -14.39
N PRO A 226 17.75 1.17 -15.62
CA PRO A 226 17.06 2.02 -16.58
C PRO A 226 15.73 2.55 -16.04
N ARG A 227 15.34 3.78 -16.44
CA ARG A 227 14.09 4.44 -15.98
C ARG A 227 12.83 3.66 -16.38
N GLU A 228 12.92 2.84 -17.42
CA GLU A 228 11.84 1.96 -17.87
C GLU A 228 11.59 0.78 -16.93
N THR A 229 12.53 0.45 -16.03
CA THR A 229 12.37 -0.63 -15.07
C THR A 229 11.70 -0.13 -13.78
N ALA A 230 11.04 -1.02 -13.04
CA ALA A 230 10.51 -0.68 -11.72
C ALA A 230 11.61 -0.16 -10.76
N HIS A 231 12.81 -0.75 -10.83
CA HIS A 231 13.97 -0.35 -10.03
C HIS A 231 14.41 1.09 -10.35
N GLY A 232 14.57 1.43 -11.63
CA GLY A 232 14.97 2.78 -12.05
C GLY A 232 13.85 3.81 -11.89
N ALA A 233 12.60 3.38 -12.01
CA ALA A 233 11.42 4.20 -11.71
C ALA A 233 11.41 4.64 -10.24
N LEU A 234 11.55 3.68 -9.31
CA LEU A 234 11.63 3.93 -7.87
C LEU A 234 12.86 4.73 -7.48
N LEU A 235 14.05 4.34 -7.97
CA LEU A 235 15.32 5.02 -7.65
C LEU A 235 15.25 6.50 -8.01
N ALA A 236 14.77 6.82 -9.21
CA ALA A 236 14.67 8.21 -9.64
C ALA A 236 13.63 9.00 -8.83
N HIS A 237 12.48 8.40 -8.50
CA HIS A 237 11.48 9.02 -7.62
C HIS A 237 12.09 9.45 -6.29
N VAL A 238 12.85 8.56 -5.64
CA VAL A 238 13.41 8.84 -4.31
C VAL A 238 14.69 9.67 -4.31
N THR A 239 15.38 9.85 -5.44
CA THR A 239 16.69 10.53 -5.51
C THR A 239 16.67 11.87 -6.24
N GLY A 240 15.62 12.24 -6.98
CA GLY A 240 15.62 13.57 -7.61
C GLY A 240 14.60 13.88 -8.70
N ASP A 241 13.80 12.92 -9.14
CA ASP A 241 12.81 13.17 -10.22
C ASP A 241 11.43 13.56 -9.66
N ALA A 242 11.24 13.46 -8.34
CA ALA A 242 10.06 13.96 -7.66
C ALA A 242 10.25 15.42 -7.22
N PHE A 243 9.16 16.19 -7.23
CA PHE A 243 9.16 17.54 -6.67
C PHE A 243 9.42 17.47 -5.17
N ALA A 244 10.53 18.06 -4.74
CA ALA A 244 11.02 17.94 -3.38
C ALA A 244 10.06 18.55 -2.35
N GLU A 245 9.31 19.58 -2.72
CA GLU A 245 8.37 20.30 -1.86
C GLU A 245 7.12 19.48 -1.54
N THR A 246 6.72 18.58 -2.44
CA THR A 246 5.52 17.74 -2.32
C THR A 246 5.85 16.26 -2.28
N PHE A 247 7.12 15.93 -2.05
CA PHE A 247 7.59 14.55 -2.02
C PHE A 247 6.87 13.76 -0.93
N GLN A 248 6.30 12.63 -1.33
CA GLN A 248 5.66 11.66 -0.45
C GLN A 248 6.18 10.26 -0.78
N PRO A 249 6.19 9.36 0.23
CA PRO A 249 6.45 7.96 -0.01
C PRO A 249 5.48 7.39 -1.04
N MET A 250 5.98 6.49 -1.88
CA MET A 250 5.15 5.93 -2.95
C MET A 250 5.49 4.47 -3.23
N ASN A 251 4.46 3.71 -3.56
CA ASN A 251 4.56 2.36 -4.12
C ASN A 251 4.84 2.44 -5.63
N VAL A 252 5.31 1.34 -6.21
CA VAL A 252 5.54 1.32 -7.65
C VAL A 252 4.20 1.39 -8.40
N ASN A 253 4.10 2.30 -9.37
CA ASN A 253 2.93 2.44 -10.22
C ASN A 253 3.36 2.87 -11.63
N PHE A 254 2.52 2.60 -12.64
CA PHE A 254 2.86 2.90 -14.05
C PHE A 254 3.05 4.39 -14.35
N GLY A 255 2.65 5.30 -13.46
CA GLY A 255 2.90 6.74 -13.59
C GLY A 255 4.37 7.13 -13.35
N LEU A 256 5.15 6.29 -12.67
CA LEU A 256 6.58 6.49 -12.46
C LEU A 256 7.45 6.14 -13.67
N PHE A 257 6.87 5.42 -14.62
CA PHE A 257 7.57 4.92 -15.80
C PHE A 257 7.49 5.98 -16.90
N PRO A 258 8.50 6.05 -17.79
CA PRO A 258 8.40 6.84 -19.02
C PRO A 258 7.10 6.48 -19.78
N PRO A 259 6.48 7.45 -20.48
CA PRO A 259 5.23 7.19 -21.18
C PRO A 259 5.38 6.06 -22.22
N PRO A 260 4.28 5.34 -22.55
CA PRO A 260 4.31 4.36 -23.61
C PRO A 260 4.56 5.04 -24.97
N PRO A 261 5.05 4.30 -25.98
CA PRO A 261 5.22 4.84 -27.33
C PRO A 261 3.96 5.52 -27.86
N ALA A 262 4.13 6.59 -28.63
CA ALA A 262 3.02 7.30 -29.25
C ALA A 262 2.13 6.34 -30.07
N GLY A 263 0.82 6.52 -30.00
CA GLY A 263 -0.14 5.63 -30.66
C GLY A 263 -0.47 4.32 -29.93
N THR A 264 0.14 4.05 -28.76
CA THR A 264 -0.21 2.86 -27.97
C THR A 264 -1.68 2.90 -27.51
N ARG A 265 -2.46 1.89 -27.95
CA ARG A 265 -3.86 1.73 -27.56
C ARG A 265 -4.03 1.66 -26.05
N LYS A 266 -5.09 2.30 -25.53
CA LYS A 266 -5.35 2.46 -24.08
C LYS A 266 -5.38 1.12 -23.32
N ASP A 267 -5.95 0.08 -23.91
CA ASP A 267 -6.04 -1.27 -23.36
C ASP A 267 -4.69 -2.02 -23.34
N ALA A 268 -3.79 -1.71 -24.28
CA ALA A 268 -2.47 -2.33 -24.38
C ALA A 268 -1.38 -1.64 -23.54
N ARG A 269 -1.60 -0.39 -23.08
CA ARG A 269 -0.56 0.45 -22.43
C ARG A 269 0.19 -0.27 -21.31
N LYS A 270 -0.52 -0.88 -20.36
CA LYS A 270 0.10 -1.55 -19.21
C LYS A 270 0.99 -2.72 -19.63
N ARG A 271 0.56 -3.49 -20.62
CA ARG A 271 1.31 -4.63 -21.15
C ARG A 271 2.59 -4.16 -21.84
N VAL A 272 2.48 -3.17 -22.73
CA VAL A 272 3.63 -2.61 -23.47
C VAL A 272 4.67 -2.02 -22.51
N LEU A 273 4.22 -1.31 -21.47
CA LEU A 273 5.13 -0.77 -20.45
C LEU A 273 5.83 -1.89 -19.68
N ALA A 274 5.12 -2.95 -19.31
CA ALA A 274 5.69 -4.09 -18.60
C ALA A 274 6.72 -4.86 -19.45
N GLU A 275 6.40 -5.14 -20.72
CA GLU A 275 7.32 -5.80 -21.66
C GLU A 275 8.61 -4.98 -21.84
N ARG A 276 8.48 -3.67 -22.11
CA ARG A 276 9.62 -2.76 -22.23
C ARG A 276 10.47 -2.73 -20.95
N ALA A 277 9.82 -2.76 -19.78
CA ALA A 277 10.49 -2.78 -18.48
C ALA A 277 11.30 -4.06 -18.26
N LEU A 278 10.73 -5.22 -18.60
CA LEU A 278 11.39 -6.52 -18.47
C LEU A 278 12.60 -6.63 -19.41
N ASP A 279 12.46 -6.19 -20.66
CA ASP A 279 13.57 -6.18 -21.63
C ASP A 279 14.72 -5.28 -21.16
N ALA A 280 14.41 -4.10 -20.62
CA ALA A 280 15.41 -3.19 -20.06
C ALA A 280 16.08 -3.76 -18.81
N LEU A 281 15.30 -4.44 -17.95
CA LEU A 281 15.81 -5.07 -16.74
C LEU A 281 16.77 -6.22 -17.07
N GLU A 282 16.45 -7.04 -18.06
CA GLU A 282 17.30 -8.16 -18.48
C GLU A 282 18.67 -7.67 -18.97
N ARG A 283 18.67 -6.65 -19.85
CA ARG A 283 19.91 -6.02 -20.33
C ARG A 283 20.74 -5.43 -19.19
N TRP A 284 20.10 -4.71 -18.28
CA TRP A 284 20.78 -4.12 -17.13
C TRP A 284 21.35 -5.20 -16.19
N ARG A 285 20.57 -6.26 -15.90
CA ARG A 285 21.02 -7.37 -15.06
C ARG A 285 22.25 -8.06 -15.65
N ALA A 286 22.27 -8.28 -16.96
CA ALA A 286 23.43 -8.87 -17.64
C ALA A 286 24.70 -7.99 -17.50
N GLU A 287 24.55 -6.67 -17.63
CA GLU A 287 25.66 -5.73 -17.46
C GLU A 287 26.15 -5.66 -16.01
N VAL A 288 25.23 -5.64 -15.04
CA VAL A 288 25.56 -5.70 -13.60
C VAL A 288 26.30 -7.00 -13.27
N ALA A 289 25.80 -8.13 -13.77
CA ALA A 289 26.42 -9.44 -13.58
C ALA A 289 27.85 -9.46 -14.14
N LYS A 290 28.07 -8.95 -15.35
CA LYS A 290 29.40 -8.86 -15.98
C LYS A 290 30.40 -8.05 -15.16
N ARG A 291 29.94 -7.02 -14.45
CA ARG A 291 30.79 -6.12 -13.65
C ARG A 291 31.02 -6.62 -12.22
N LEU A 292 30.03 -7.23 -11.58
CA LEU A 292 30.07 -7.56 -10.15
C LEU A 292 30.21 -9.05 -9.85
N LEU A 293 29.84 -9.95 -10.77
CA LEU A 293 30.08 -11.37 -10.56
C LEU A 293 31.47 -11.72 -11.09
N PRO A 294 32.28 -12.50 -10.33
CA PRO A 294 33.51 -13.03 -10.89
C PRO A 294 33.16 -13.85 -12.14
N VAL A 295 33.92 -13.66 -13.22
CA VAL A 295 33.88 -14.59 -14.35
C VAL A 295 34.24 -15.96 -13.78
N PRO A 296 33.42 -17.01 -13.98
CA PRO A 296 33.82 -18.35 -13.57
C PRO A 296 35.19 -18.65 -14.19
N ALA A 297 36.13 -19.06 -13.34
CA ALA A 297 37.47 -19.47 -13.75
C ALA A 297 37.43 -20.69 -14.68
#